data_AF-A0A496SQH7-F1
#
_entry.id   AF-A0A496SQH7-F1
#
_cell.length_a   1.000
_cell.length_b   1.000
_cell.length_c   1.000
_cell.angle_alpha   90.00
_cell.angle_beta   90.00
_cell.angle_gamma   90.00
#
_symmetry.space_group_name_H-M   'P 1'
#
loop_
_entity.id
_entity.type
_entity.pdbx_description
1 polymer ?
#
loop_
_entity_poly.entity_id
_entity_poly.type
_entity_poly.pdbx_seq_one_letter_code
_entity_poly.pdbx_strand_id
1 'polypeptide(L)'
;MSRKDEASVNIGNSLLEEGDFEEISTFEGRPVYKGHGFLMYEMDDLHLHLDGVDSLIRRHFDMNLPGTIPDRPEGDTPLDLLVFLSKHSSGAGIESLTVHPPGNLSEAEHGGRSRYLPPSAPLHMAAALRSLYREKKAEGIRDRVSMEVTHHGPAVDSPSLFTEIGS
;
A
#
# COMPACT_ATOMS: atom_id res chain seq x y z
N MET A 1 0.29 0.96 -6.46
CA MET A 1 -0.89 1.43 -7.20
C MET A 1 -1.58 0.25 -7.87
N SER A 2 -2.90 0.28 -7.97
CA SER A 2 -3.70 -0.68 -8.74
C SER A 2 -4.52 0.05 -9.79
N ARG A 3 -4.47 -0.38 -11.06
CA ARG A 3 -5.25 0.22 -12.15
C ARG A 3 -6.75 -0.08 -12.07
N LYS A 4 -7.14 -1.08 -11.28
CA LYS A 4 -8.55 -1.45 -11.04
C LYS A 4 -9.18 -0.65 -9.90
N ASP A 5 -8.41 0.21 -9.25
CA ASP A 5 -8.83 1.02 -8.11
C ASP A 5 -8.66 2.50 -8.44
N GLU A 6 -9.78 3.20 -8.62
CA GLU A 6 -9.80 4.62 -9.01
C GLU A 6 -9.12 5.53 -7.98
N ALA A 7 -9.27 5.24 -6.68
CA ALA A 7 -8.61 6.01 -5.63
C ALA A 7 -7.11 5.75 -5.64
N SER A 8 -6.70 4.50 -5.87
CA SER A 8 -5.29 4.15 -6.02
C SER A 8 -4.61 4.89 -7.17
N VAL A 9 -5.27 4.94 -8.33
CA VAL A 9 -4.77 5.67 -9.50
C VAL A 9 -4.69 7.16 -9.19
N ASN A 10 -5.72 7.74 -8.57
CA ASN A 10 -5.73 9.15 -8.22
C ASN A 10 -4.59 9.52 -7.25
N ILE A 11 -4.46 8.80 -6.13
CA ILE A 11 -3.39 9.03 -5.15
C ILE A 11 -2.01 8.84 -5.80
N GLY A 12 -1.85 7.78 -6.58
CA GLY A 12 -0.61 7.49 -7.29
C GLY A 12 -0.19 8.60 -8.25
N ASN A 13 -1.13 9.12 -9.05
CA ASN A 13 -0.87 10.24 -9.95
C ASN A 13 -0.51 11.51 -9.20
N SER A 14 -1.24 11.85 -8.12
CA SER A 14 -0.89 13.02 -7.29
C SER A 14 0.50 12.91 -6.69
N LEU A 15 0.92 11.72 -6.23
CA LEU A 15 2.27 11.50 -5.73
C LEU A 15 3.34 11.66 -6.82
N LEU A 16 3.07 11.24 -8.05
CA LEU A 16 3.98 11.42 -9.18
C LEU A 16 4.07 12.87 -9.65
N GLU A 17 2.95 13.60 -9.61
CA GLU A 17 2.88 15.00 -10.06
C GLU A 17 3.53 15.95 -9.05
N GLU A 18 3.32 15.72 -7.76
CA GLU A 18 3.81 16.60 -6.69
C GLU A 18 5.18 16.17 -6.12
N GLY A 19 5.52 14.88 -6.27
CA GLY A 19 6.74 14.30 -5.72
C GLY A 19 7.88 14.26 -6.73
N ASP A 20 9.12 14.37 -6.22
CA ASP A 20 10.34 14.11 -6.98
C ASP A 20 10.53 12.58 -7.18
N PHE A 21 9.76 12.02 -8.11
CA PHE A 21 9.82 10.62 -8.52
C PHE A 21 10.49 10.48 -9.89
N GLU A 22 11.48 9.60 -9.97
CA GLU A 22 12.17 9.23 -11.21
C GLU A 22 11.76 7.82 -11.64
N GLU A 23 11.48 7.62 -12.93
CA GLU A 23 11.31 6.27 -13.49
C GLU A 23 12.66 5.56 -13.55
N ILE A 24 12.79 4.42 -12.86
CA ILE A 24 14.07 3.72 -12.73
C ILE A 24 14.09 2.32 -13.37
N SER A 25 12.93 1.74 -13.67
CA SER A 25 12.80 0.39 -14.22
C SER A 25 11.40 0.16 -14.77
N THR A 26 11.15 -1.04 -15.29
CA THR A 26 9.81 -1.53 -15.60
C THR A 26 9.51 -2.86 -14.93
N PHE A 27 8.31 -3.03 -14.39
CA PHE A 27 7.80 -4.27 -13.81
C PHE A 27 6.54 -4.70 -14.57
N GLU A 28 6.58 -5.88 -15.19
CA GLU A 28 5.50 -6.38 -16.06
C GLU A 28 5.08 -5.39 -17.17
N GLY A 29 6.04 -4.66 -17.72
CA GLY A 29 5.80 -3.67 -18.77
C GLY A 29 5.27 -2.32 -18.28
N ARG A 30 5.20 -2.10 -16.96
CA ARG A 30 4.80 -0.83 -16.34
C ARG A 30 6.00 -0.12 -15.72
N PRO A 31 6.03 1.22 -15.71
CA PRO A 31 7.10 1.97 -15.06
C PRO A 31 7.14 1.70 -13.55
N VAL A 32 8.35 1.62 -13.02
CA VAL A 32 8.64 1.61 -11.58
C VAL A 32 9.32 2.91 -11.24
N TYR A 33 8.75 3.64 -10.29
CA TYR A 33 9.25 4.96 -9.89
C TYR A 33 9.98 4.89 -8.55
N LYS A 34 10.97 5.76 -8.36
CA LYS A 34 11.70 5.94 -7.11
C LYS A 34 11.64 7.41 -6.69
N GLY A 35 11.28 7.65 -5.44
CA GLY A 35 11.21 9.00 -4.87
C GLY A 35 10.95 8.94 -3.37
N HIS A 36 11.45 9.92 -2.63
CA HIS A 36 11.19 10.06 -1.17
C HIS A 36 11.50 8.81 -0.31
N GLY A 37 12.46 7.98 -0.73
CA GLY A 37 12.78 6.73 -0.05
C GLY A 37 11.80 5.58 -0.33
N PHE A 38 10.85 5.76 -1.24
CA PHE A 38 9.89 4.75 -1.67
C PHE A 38 10.14 4.32 -3.12
N LEU A 39 9.67 3.11 -3.41
CA LEU A 39 9.45 2.62 -4.76
C LEU A 39 7.95 2.55 -5.00
N MET A 40 7.51 2.99 -6.17
CA MET A 40 6.12 2.88 -6.56
C MET A 40 5.97 1.90 -7.72
N TYR A 41 5.21 0.83 -7.44
CA TYR A 41 4.83 -0.18 -8.42
C TYR A 41 3.35 -0.02 -8.80
N GLU A 42 3.07 -0.23 -10.08
CA GLU A 42 1.71 -0.32 -10.62
C GLU A 42 1.34 -1.77 -10.90
N MET A 43 0.11 -2.15 -10.51
CA MET A 43 -0.41 -3.52 -10.58
C MET A 43 -1.72 -3.54 -11.37
N ASP A 44 -1.96 -4.63 -12.10
CA ASP A 44 -3.19 -4.82 -12.88
C ASP A 44 -4.38 -5.31 -12.07
N ASP A 45 -4.14 -5.87 -10.88
CA ASP A 45 -5.20 -6.43 -10.04
C ASP A 45 -5.46 -5.59 -8.79
N LEU A 46 -6.61 -5.80 -8.17
CA LEU A 46 -6.96 -5.16 -6.90
C LEU A 46 -5.98 -5.60 -5.80
N HIS A 47 -5.58 -4.67 -4.92
CA HIS A 47 -4.57 -4.91 -3.88
C HIS A 47 -4.88 -6.15 -3.03
N LEU A 48 -6.15 -6.35 -2.69
CA LEU A 48 -6.60 -7.46 -1.87
C LEU A 48 -6.35 -8.85 -2.49
N HIS A 49 -6.13 -8.94 -3.80
CA HIS A 49 -5.80 -10.18 -4.52
C HIS A 49 -4.31 -10.37 -4.82
N LEU A 50 -3.46 -9.44 -4.40
CA LEU A 50 -2.02 -9.46 -4.69
C LEU A 50 -1.22 -10.30 -3.69
N ASP A 51 -1.62 -11.56 -3.50
CA ASP A 51 -0.93 -12.50 -2.62
C ASP A 51 0.54 -12.71 -3.05
N GLY A 52 1.47 -12.60 -2.10
CA GLY A 52 2.91 -12.76 -2.34
C GLY A 52 3.55 -11.65 -3.19
N VAL A 53 2.90 -10.50 -3.35
CA VAL A 53 3.42 -9.37 -4.15
C VAL A 53 4.75 -8.82 -3.63
N ASP A 54 4.97 -8.88 -2.32
CA ASP A 54 6.23 -8.50 -1.70
C ASP A 54 7.39 -9.38 -2.20
N SER A 55 7.14 -10.68 -2.39
CA SER A 55 8.11 -11.61 -2.99
C SER A 55 8.36 -11.33 -4.47
N LEU A 56 7.35 -10.86 -5.22
CA LEU A 56 7.52 -10.46 -6.62
C LEU A 56 8.36 -9.18 -6.72
N ILE A 57 8.06 -8.18 -5.89
CA ILE A 57 8.80 -6.92 -5.81
C ILE A 57 10.25 -7.18 -5.39
N ARG A 58 10.49 -8.03 -4.38
CA ARG A 58 11.84 -8.42 -3.96
C ARG A 58 12.66 -9.00 -5.10
N ARG A 59 12.11 -9.99 -5.81
CA ARG A 59 12.76 -10.64 -6.95
C ARG A 59 13.03 -9.67 -8.10
N HIS A 60 12.07 -8.81 -8.42
CA HIS A 60 12.27 -7.79 -9.45
C HIS A 60 13.46 -6.89 -9.09
N PHE A 61 13.53 -6.46 -7.83
CA PHE A 61 14.58 -5.60 -7.34
C PHE A 61 15.96 -6.27 -7.40
N ASP A 62 16.07 -7.51 -6.91
CA ASP A 62 17.33 -8.27 -6.90
C ASP A 62 17.89 -8.48 -8.32
N MET A 63 17.01 -8.68 -9.30
CA MET A 63 17.42 -8.94 -10.69
C MET A 63 17.67 -7.68 -11.51
N ASN A 64 16.92 -6.60 -11.27
CA ASN A 64 16.87 -5.45 -12.20
C ASN A 64 17.36 -4.14 -11.60
N LEU A 65 17.43 -4.03 -10.27
CA LEU A 65 17.75 -2.78 -9.56
C LEU A 65 18.86 -2.92 -8.50
N PRO A 66 19.94 -3.72 -8.73
CA PRO A 66 20.98 -3.94 -7.72
C PRO A 66 21.67 -2.61 -7.36
N GLY A 67 21.87 -2.37 -6.06
CA GLY A 67 22.55 -1.18 -5.55
C GLY A 67 21.73 0.12 -5.57
N THR A 68 20.47 0.09 -6.00
CA THR A 68 19.62 1.30 -6.01
C THR A 68 19.09 1.68 -4.62
N ILE A 69 19.07 0.75 -3.67
CA ILE A 69 18.80 0.99 -2.24
C ILE A 69 20.06 0.59 -1.47
N PRO A 70 20.77 1.55 -0.83
CA PRO A 70 21.93 1.26 0.00
C PRO A 70 21.56 0.32 1.16
N ASP A 71 22.47 -0.58 1.53
CA ASP A 71 22.39 -1.43 2.72
C ASP A 71 21.16 -2.34 2.83
N ARG A 72 20.49 -2.62 1.70
CA ARG A 72 19.39 -3.59 1.66
C ARG A 72 19.91 -5.00 2.00
N PRO A 73 19.21 -5.75 2.87
CA PRO A 73 19.46 -7.18 3.06
C PRO A 73 19.16 -7.98 1.78
N GLU A 74 20.09 -8.83 1.36
CA GLU A 74 19.93 -9.72 0.19
C GLU A 74 19.03 -10.92 0.49
N GLY A 75 18.47 -11.53 -0.57
CA GLY A 75 17.72 -12.79 -0.48
C GLY A 75 16.29 -12.63 0.05
N ASP A 76 15.87 -13.57 0.90
CA ASP A 76 14.47 -13.71 1.35
C ASP A 76 14.06 -12.73 2.47
N THR A 77 14.84 -11.67 2.70
CA THR A 77 14.52 -10.70 3.75
C THR A 77 13.27 -9.90 3.36
N PRO A 78 12.25 -9.79 4.23
CA PRO A 78 11.04 -9.01 3.94
C PRO A 78 11.34 -7.55 3.58
N LEU A 79 10.42 -6.92 2.85
CA LEU A 79 10.48 -5.47 2.63
C LEU A 79 10.28 -4.75 3.97
N ASP A 80 10.92 -3.58 4.15
CA ASP A 80 10.75 -2.80 5.39
C ASP A 80 9.29 -2.37 5.61
N LEU A 81 8.61 -2.03 4.52
CA LEU A 81 7.21 -1.61 4.53
C LEU A 81 6.57 -1.79 3.14
N LEU A 82 5.35 -2.29 3.11
CA LEU A 82 4.47 -2.28 1.96
C LEU A 82 3.24 -1.41 2.24
N VAL A 83 3.03 -0.37 1.42
CA VAL A 83 1.89 0.54 1.54
C VAL A 83 0.94 0.34 0.37
N PHE A 84 -0.29 -0.05 0.66
CA PHE A 84 -1.35 -0.16 -0.33
C PHE A 84 -2.17 1.13 -0.34
N LEU A 85 -2.20 1.81 -1.49
CA LEU A 85 -3.04 3.00 -1.73
C LEU A 85 -4.35 2.50 -2.32
N SER A 86 -5.46 2.54 -1.59
CA SER A 86 -6.69 1.90 -2.06
C SER A 86 -7.94 2.76 -1.85
N LYS A 87 -9.01 2.36 -2.51
CA LYS A 87 -10.37 2.76 -2.20
C LYS A 87 -10.91 1.92 -1.05
N HIS A 88 -11.55 2.57 -0.09
CA HIS A 88 -12.44 1.92 0.86
C HIS A 88 -13.86 1.85 0.26
N SER A 89 -14.61 0.76 0.51
CA SER A 89 -16.02 0.65 0.11
C SER A 89 -16.91 0.14 1.26
N SER A 90 -17.84 0.99 1.70
CA SER A 90 -18.72 0.77 2.83
C SER A 90 -20.17 1.15 2.51
N GLY A 91 -21.10 0.26 2.88
CA GLY A 91 -22.53 0.52 2.74
C GLY A 91 -23.06 1.66 3.62
N ALA A 92 -22.27 2.16 4.57
CA ALA A 92 -22.65 3.28 5.42
C ALA A 92 -22.52 4.65 4.73
N GLY A 93 -21.76 4.75 3.63
CA GLY A 93 -21.64 5.98 2.85
C GLY A 93 -20.92 7.13 3.57
N ILE A 94 -20.05 6.81 4.54
CA ILE A 94 -19.32 7.82 5.33
C ILE A 94 -17.99 8.12 4.65
N GLU A 95 -17.83 9.34 4.16
CA GLU A 95 -16.57 9.86 3.61
C GLU A 95 -15.46 9.77 4.68
N SER A 96 -14.41 9.01 4.38
CA SER A 96 -13.36 8.69 5.35
C SER A 96 -11.98 8.49 4.72
N LEU A 97 -10.97 8.88 5.46
CA LEU A 97 -9.57 8.57 5.23
C LEU A 97 -9.14 7.55 6.30
N THR A 98 -8.81 6.33 5.87
CA THR A 98 -8.62 5.22 6.81
C THR A 98 -7.25 4.57 6.69
N VAL A 99 -6.85 3.88 7.76
CA VAL A 99 -5.61 3.12 7.83
C VAL A 99 -5.86 1.81 8.56
N HIS A 100 -5.44 0.68 7.98
CA HIS A 100 -5.58 -0.62 8.64
C HIS A 100 -4.57 -1.63 8.10
N PRO A 101 -4.31 -2.73 8.83
CA PRO A 101 -3.50 -3.81 8.31
C PRO A 101 -4.40 -4.78 7.52
N PRO A 102 -3.87 -5.45 6.48
CA PRO A 102 -4.57 -6.58 5.86
C PRO A 102 -4.60 -7.78 6.81
N GLY A 103 -5.48 -8.73 6.52
CA GLY A 103 -5.47 -10.06 7.13
C GLY A 103 -6.87 -10.63 7.34
N ASN A 104 -6.97 -11.96 7.40
CA ASN A 104 -8.21 -12.66 7.63
C ASN A 104 -8.15 -13.44 8.95
N LEU A 105 -8.99 -13.07 9.92
CA LEU A 105 -9.14 -13.79 11.19
C LEU A 105 -9.86 -15.14 11.01
N SER A 106 -10.71 -15.25 9.98
CA SER A 106 -11.50 -16.43 9.65
C SER A 106 -11.30 -16.82 8.18
N GLU A 107 -12.36 -16.96 7.40
CA GLU A 107 -12.27 -17.28 5.97
C GLU A 107 -11.88 -16.06 5.15
N ALA A 108 -11.08 -16.27 4.11
CA ALA A 108 -10.63 -15.24 3.19
C ALA A 108 -11.66 -15.01 2.08
N GLU A 109 -12.74 -14.30 2.41
CA GLU A 109 -13.82 -13.98 1.44
C GLU A 109 -13.39 -12.93 0.41
N HIS A 110 -12.41 -12.09 0.76
CA HIS A 110 -11.92 -10.98 -0.06
C HIS A 110 -10.40 -11.01 -0.18
N GLY A 111 -9.87 -12.07 -0.81
CA GLY A 111 -8.45 -12.26 -1.05
C GLY A 111 -7.63 -12.57 0.22
N GLY A 112 -6.34 -12.89 0.03
CA GLY A 112 -5.49 -13.39 1.10
C GLY A 112 -5.75 -14.86 1.45
N ARG A 113 -5.24 -15.27 2.61
CA ARG A 113 -5.32 -16.64 3.14
C ARG A 113 -6.19 -16.70 4.38
N SER A 114 -7.06 -17.71 4.50
CA SER A 114 -7.90 -17.92 5.70
C SER A 114 -7.03 -18.10 6.94
N ARG A 115 -7.42 -17.48 8.05
CA ARG A 115 -6.71 -17.51 9.34
C ARG A 115 -5.24 -17.09 9.23
N TYR A 116 -4.96 -16.07 8.42
CA TYR A 116 -3.63 -15.52 8.22
C TYR A 116 -3.63 -14.00 8.41
N LEU A 117 -2.67 -13.53 9.21
CA LEU A 117 -2.43 -12.12 9.46
C LEU A 117 -1.00 -11.79 9.01
N PRO A 118 -0.83 -10.97 7.95
CA PRO A 118 0.46 -10.39 7.62
C PRO A 118 1.07 -9.61 8.79
N PRO A 119 2.40 -9.44 8.84
CA PRO A 119 3.02 -8.53 9.80
C PRO A 119 2.43 -7.12 9.65
N SER A 120 2.00 -6.52 10.75
CA SER A 120 1.48 -5.15 10.74
C SER A 120 2.61 -4.13 10.89
N ALA A 121 2.37 -2.90 10.43
CA ALA A 121 3.31 -1.79 10.51
C ALA A 121 2.86 -0.70 11.50
N PRO A 122 2.73 -0.98 12.81
CA PRO A 122 2.01 -0.11 13.76
C PRO A 122 2.55 1.31 13.88
N LEU A 123 3.88 1.49 13.82
CA LEU A 123 4.50 2.83 13.86
C LEU A 123 4.14 3.65 12.62
N HIS A 124 4.19 3.02 11.43
CA HIS A 124 3.84 3.65 10.16
C HIS A 124 2.34 3.95 10.08
N MET A 125 1.49 3.04 10.57
CA MET A 125 0.05 3.25 10.63
C MET A 125 -0.31 4.43 11.53
N ALA A 126 0.31 4.53 12.71
CA ALA A 126 0.11 5.66 13.62
C ALA A 126 0.60 6.98 13.02
N ALA A 127 1.72 6.96 12.30
CA ALA A 127 2.25 8.13 11.60
C ALA A 127 1.31 8.57 10.46
N ALA A 128 0.84 7.64 9.64
CA ALA A 128 -0.11 7.90 8.56
C ALA A 128 -1.40 8.51 9.09
N LEU A 129 -2.01 7.91 10.11
CA LEU A 129 -3.25 8.40 10.71
C LEU A 129 -3.11 9.83 11.26
N ARG A 130 -1.99 10.13 11.95
CA ARG A 130 -1.70 11.47 12.47
C ARG A 130 -1.47 12.49 11.37
N SER A 131 -0.77 12.10 10.31
CA SER A 131 -0.54 12.97 9.15
C SER A 131 -1.86 13.26 8.43
N LEU A 132 -2.66 12.24 8.11
CA LEU A 132 -4.00 12.41 7.51
C LEU A 132 -4.88 13.34 8.35
N TYR A 133 -4.89 13.17 9.68
CA TYR A 133 -5.66 14.04 10.58
C TYR A 133 -5.17 15.49 10.57
N ARG A 134 -3.85 15.70 10.54
CA ARG A 134 -3.25 17.04 10.49
C ARG A 134 -3.57 17.73 9.16
N GLU A 135 -3.32 17.06 8.04
CA GLU A 135 -3.51 17.63 6.70
C GLU A 135 -5.00 17.91 6.44
N LYS A 136 -5.90 16.98 6.76
CA LYS A 136 -7.34 17.25 6.59
C LYS A 136 -7.81 18.50 7.35
N LYS A 137 -7.22 18.75 8.54
CA LYS A 137 -7.59 19.89 9.37
C LYS A 137 -7.05 21.19 8.78
N ALA A 138 -5.83 21.15 8.23
CA ALA A 138 -5.23 22.30 7.54
C ALA A 138 -6.04 22.68 6.29
N GLU A 139 -6.47 21.69 5.51
CA GLU A 139 -7.22 21.87 4.26
C GLU A 139 -8.74 22.02 4.45
N GLY A 140 -9.25 21.91 5.68
CA GLY A 140 -10.69 22.01 5.96
C GLY A 140 -11.54 20.84 5.42
N ILE A 141 -10.89 19.70 5.11
CA ILE A 141 -11.51 18.46 4.65
C ILE A 141 -12.34 17.85 5.78
N ARG A 142 -13.58 17.45 5.48
CA ARG A 142 -14.57 17.01 6.48
C ARG A 142 -14.56 15.52 6.76
N ASP A 143 -13.86 14.75 5.94
CA ASP A 143 -13.74 13.30 6.02
C ASP A 143 -13.34 12.84 7.42
N ARG A 144 -13.94 11.72 7.84
CA ARG A 144 -13.55 11.06 9.08
C ARG A 144 -12.15 10.48 8.91
N VAL A 145 -11.30 10.60 9.94
CA VAL A 145 -10.01 9.89 9.97
C VAL A 145 -10.11 8.84 11.05
N SER A 146 -9.90 7.58 10.68
CA SER A 146 -10.00 6.46 11.63
C SER A 146 -9.18 5.26 11.20
N MET A 147 -8.83 4.44 12.19
CA MET A 147 -8.38 3.08 11.92
C MET A 147 -9.57 2.20 11.56
N GLU A 148 -9.31 1.16 10.78
CA GLU A 148 -10.26 0.05 10.62
C GLU A 148 -9.74 -1.22 11.29
N VAL A 149 -10.63 -2.21 11.37
CA VAL A 149 -10.28 -3.55 11.83
C VAL A 149 -9.41 -4.26 10.80
N THR A 150 -8.69 -5.29 11.23
CA THR A 150 -7.99 -6.17 10.29
C THR A 150 -8.99 -6.95 9.45
N HIS A 151 -8.93 -6.80 8.13
CA HIS A 151 -9.76 -7.53 7.20
C HIS A 151 -9.07 -7.71 5.84
N HIS A 152 -9.64 -8.62 5.04
CA HIS A 152 -9.31 -8.90 3.63
C HIS A 152 -7.82 -9.17 3.33
N GLY A 153 -7.52 -9.47 2.08
CA GLY A 153 -6.14 -9.69 1.61
C GLY A 153 -5.32 -8.41 1.43
N PRO A 154 -4.09 -8.52 0.93
CA PRO A 154 -3.45 -9.75 0.48
C PRO A 154 -2.72 -10.49 1.59
N ALA A 155 -2.33 -11.73 1.31
CA ALA A 155 -1.37 -12.48 2.11
C ALA A 155 0.06 -12.12 1.67
N VAL A 156 0.78 -11.39 2.53
CA VAL A 156 2.20 -11.02 2.34
C VAL A 156 3.02 -11.34 3.59
N ASP A 157 4.34 -11.40 3.45
CA ASP A 157 5.28 -11.71 4.54
C ASP A 157 5.99 -10.45 5.08
N SER A 158 5.72 -9.29 4.49
CA SER A 158 6.33 -8.00 4.87
C SER A 158 5.38 -7.15 5.71
N PRO A 159 5.89 -6.32 6.65
CA PRO A 159 5.11 -5.29 7.32
C PRO A 159 4.30 -4.47 6.33
N SER A 160 2.98 -4.40 6.54
CA SER A 160 2.10 -3.76 5.58
C SER A 160 0.96 -2.97 6.21
N LEU A 161 0.43 -2.02 5.43
CA LEU A 161 -0.75 -1.25 5.75
C LEU A 161 -1.49 -0.83 4.48
N PHE A 162 -2.80 -0.68 4.60
CA PHE A 162 -3.63 0.06 3.68
C PHE A 162 -3.79 1.50 4.18
N THR A 163 -3.76 2.45 3.26
CA THR A 163 -4.22 3.82 3.48
C THR A 163 -5.24 4.12 2.40
N GLU A 164 -6.45 4.49 2.81
CA GLU A 164 -7.60 4.46 1.90
C GLU A 164 -8.42 5.75 1.89
N ILE A 165 -9.10 5.97 0.77
CA ILE A 165 -10.14 6.99 0.60
C ILE A 165 -11.47 6.25 0.42
N GLY A 166 -12.43 6.49 1.32
CA GLY A 166 -13.80 5.97 1.29
C GLY A 166 -14.84 6.99 0.83
N SER A 167 -16.13 6.67 0.83
CA SER A 167 -16.76 5.52 1.49
C SER A 167 -16.78 4.23 0.71
#